data_AF-A0A1C5ZPH9-F1
#
_entry.id   AF-A0A1C5ZPH9-F1
#
_cell.length_a   1.000
_cell.length_b   1.000
_cell.length_c   1.000
_cell.angle_alpha   90.00
_cell.angle_beta   90.00
_cell.angle_gamma   90.00
#
_symmetry.space_group_name_H-M   'P 1'
#
loop_
_entity.id
_entity.type
_entity.pdbx_description
1 polymer ?
#
loop_
_entity_poly.entity_id
_entity_poly.type
_entity_poly.pdbx_seq_one_letter_code
_entity_poly.pdbx_strand_id
1 'polypeptide(L)'
;MKLTHYILSILATGLLFSCAPKIDPIFDDTSANRIEEEIETVQEILLSSPNGWLMEYYPSSTQSYGGFNVLLNFQPGYRVTVASETAGADKTAVSTYTLKQSAGCVLSFDTYNEILHFFSDPSNNQGMGEGYGLEGDFEFTILQADEQIIRLKGKKSGSYMTMTPMSTGLKWSDYLKDIKQKDKEFSEYYRLLYQDEEQSLETRLTGHTLCIYRKKGEETITEYQPFIITLTGCKFYQPVQLGNNVIEGLILNPDLGEDGTFIPSNDATGTFIPTYPSVNEMLFSRNWFFTYSGFSPYGQALWDISREALEANNDDITYCYLGNEINILGTYYAFQFICAQGHGYLGFDYELIGEDKISLKFSEEGSTIGKSYYTDFKFNALITPFGNDIQRTFTLTSDDKKSPNWIKFTDIDHPENYFTAYRAVQYYPMAN
;
A
#
# COMPACT_ATOMS: atom_id res chain seq x y z
N MET A 1 -85.36 -10.66 20.80
CA MET A 1 -85.04 -9.21 20.76
C MET A 1 -84.20 -8.69 21.95
N LYS A 2 -83.67 -9.52 22.86
CA LYS A 2 -82.86 -9.02 24.00
C LYS A 2 -81.36 -8.92 23.73
N LEU A 3 -80.82 -9.64 22.73
CA LEU A 3 -79.38 -9.65 22.43
C LEU A 3 -78.88 -8.36 21.73
N THR A 4 -79.71 -7.75 20.88
CA THR A 4 -79.39 -6.49 20.18
C THR A 4 -79.35 -5.27 21.11
N HIS A 5 -80.10 -5.29 22.21
CA HIS A 5 -80.09 -4.20 23.18
C HIS A 5 -78.84 -4.24 24.07
N TYR A 6 -78.32 -5.41 24.43
CA TYR A 6 -77.07 -5.52 25.20
C TYR A 6 -75.82 -5.10 24.38
N ILE A 7 -75.81 -5.39 23.08
CA ILE A 7 -74.70 -4.98 22.19
C ILE A 7 -74.64 -3.45 22.04
N LEU A 8 -75.79 -2.77 21.97
CA LEU A 8 -75.85 -1.31 21.90
C LEU A 8 -75.44 -0.65 23.24
N SER A 9 -75.77 -1.27 24.37
CA SER A 9 -75.39 -0.79 25.71
C SER A 9 -73.88 -0.92 25.99
N ILE A 10 -73.25 -2.00 25.51
CA ILE A 10 -71.80 -2.24 25.67
C ILE A 10 -70.99 -1.32 24.75
N LEU A 11 -71.50 -1.00 23.55
CA LEU A 11 -70.85 -0.06 22.64
C LEU A 11 -70.92 1.39 23.15
N ALA A 12 -71.98 1.76 23.87
CA ALA A 12 -72.15 3.10 24.44
C ALA A 12 -71.24 3.36 25.67
N THR A 13 -70.80 2.33 26.39
CA THR A 13 -69.90 2.49 27.55
C THR A 13 -68.42 2.47 27.21
N GLY A 14 -68.03 2.04 25.99
CA GLY A 14 -66.65 2.07 25.50
C GLY A 14 -66.15 3.45 25.06
N LEU A 15 -67.04 4.44 24.87
CA LEU A 15 -66.68 5.79 24.41
C LEU A 15 -66.26 6.75 25.53
N LEU A 16 -66.30 6.33 26.80
CA LEU A 16 -65.93 7.17 27.95
C LEU A 16 -64.53 6.89 28.53
N PHE A 17 -63.76 5.98 27.91
CA PHE A 17 -62.33 5.80 28.19
C PHE A 17 -61.48 6.09 26.94
N SER A 18 -61.63 7.29 26.37
CA SER A 18 -60.54 7.89 25.60
C SER A 18 -59.49 8.40 26.59
N CYS A 19 -58.66 7.49 27.10
CA CYS A 19 -57.37 7.88 27.63
C CYS A 19 -56.55 8.31 26.41
N ALA A 20 -56.62 9.60 26.04
CA ALA A 20 -55.60 10.16 25.19
C ALA A 20 -54.29 10.02 25.98
N PRO A 21 -53.31 9.21 25.52
CA PRO A 21 -52.02 9.26 26.16
C PRO A 21 -51.49 10.67 25.93
N LYS A 22 -51.43 11.47 26.99
CA LYS A 22 -50.52 12.60 27.04
C LYS A 22 -49.12 11.98 27.03
N ILE A 23 -48.64 11.70 25.83
CA ILE A 23 -47.20 11.54 25.60
C ILE A 23 -46.69 12.96 25.76
N ASP A 24 -46.18 13.27 26.94
CA ASP A 24 -45.33 14.45 27.08
C ASP A 24 -44.23 14.29 26.04
N PRO A 25 -44.05 15.27 25.14
CA PRO A 25 -43.08 15.13 24.08
C PRO A 25 -41.70 14.91 24.72
N ILE A 26 -40.97 13.90 24.25
CA ILE A 26 -39.63 13.51 24.76
C ILE A 26 -38.64 14.70 24.67
N PHE A 27 -38.96 15.69 23.84
CA PHE A 27 -38.22 16.91 23.62
C PHE A 27 -39.18 18.10 23.69
N ASP A 28 -38.73 19.20 24.28
CA ASP A 28 -39.54 20.40 24.46
C ASP A 28 -39.87 21.12 23.13
N ASP A 29 -39.16 20.79 22.04
CA ASP A 29 -39.32 21.41 20.72
C ASP A 29 -39.59 20.39 19.59
N THR A 30 -40.16 20.87 18.48
CA THR A 30 -40.46 20.05 17.30
C THR A 30 -39.19 19.56 16.61
N SER A 31 -39.24 18.38 15.99
CA SER A 31 -38.09 17.84 15.24
C SER A 31 -37.64 18.73 14.07
N ALA A 32 -38.51 19.61 13.57
CA ALA A 32 -38.17 20.58 12.53
C ALA A 32 -37.36 21.75 13.09
N ASN A 33 -37.81 22.36 14.20
CA ASN A 33 -37.09 23.48 14.82
C ASN A 33 -35.70 23.04 15.33
N ARG A 34 -35.59 21.84 15.92
CA ARG A 34 -34.29 21.32 16.41
C ARG A 34 -33.25 21.16 15.30
N ILE A 35 -33.66 20.78 14.08
CA ILE A 35 -32.70 20.63 12.99
C ILE A 35 -32.30 21.99 12.39
N GLU A 36 -33.19 22.99 12.41
CA GLU A 36 -32.88 24.33 11.94
C GLU A 36 -31.84 24.97 12.87
N GLU A 37 -32.03 24.85 14.19
CA GLU A 37 -31.04 25.28 15.19
C GLU A 37 -29.70 24.53 15.05
N GLU A 38 -29.73 23.22 14.79
CA GLU A 38 -28.51 22.42 14.54
C GLU A 38 -27.79 22.89 13.28
N ILE A 39 -28.51 23.17 12.19
CA ILE A 39 -27.95 23.68 10.93
C ILE A 39 -27.31 25.05 11.14
N GLU A 40 -27.97 25.97 11.86
CA GLU A 40 -27.42 27.29 12.19
C GLU A 40 -26.16 27.17 13.04
N THR A 41 -26.19 26.35 14.09
CA THR A 41 -25.04 26.10 14.98
C THR A 41 -23.86 25.52 14.21
N VAL A 42 -24.10 24.51 13.37
CA VAL A 42 -23.06 23.93 12.50
C VAL A 42 -22.48 24.99 11.56
N GLN A 43 -23.33 25.84 10.98
CA GLN A 43 -22.87 26.90 10.08
C GLN A 43 -21.93 27.87 10.81
N GLU A 44 -22.25 28.26 12.05
CA GLU A 44 -21.37 29.11 12.87
C GLU A 44 -20.04 28.42 13.17
N ILE A 45 -20.06 27.13 13.53
CA ILE A 45 -18.85 26.35 13.81
C ILE A 45 -17.98 26.21 12.57
N LEU A 46 -18.54 25.88 11.40
CA LEU A 46 -17.75 25.77 10.17
C LEU A 46 -16.99 27.06 9.86
N LEU A 47 -17.61 28.22 10.15
CA LEU A 47 -17.03 29.56 9.96
C LEU A 47 -16.10 30.01 11.10
N SER A 48 -16.08 29.31 12.24
CA SER A 48 -15.35 29.75 13.44
C SER A 48 -13.83 29.59 13.35
N SER A 49 -13.35 28.71 12.46
CA SER A 49 -11.90 28.51 12.22
C SER A 49 -11.39 29.40 11.09
N PRO A 50 -10.66 30.51 11.37
CA PRO A 50 -10.30 31.49 10.34
C PRO A 50 -9.33 30.97 9.27
N ASN A 51 -8.48 30.00 9.65
CA ASN A 51 -7.56 29.34 8.72
C ASN A 51 -8.12 28.00 8.20
N GLY A 52 -9.41 27.76 8.40
CA GLY A 52 -10.10 26.55 7.99
C GLY A 52 -9.78 25.33 8.85
N TRP A 53 -10.10 24.17 8.32
CA TRP A 53 -10.10 22.89 8.99
C TRP A 53 -9.24 21.89 8.22
N LEU A 54 -8.49 21.07 8.93
CA LEU A 54 -7.88 19.86 8.39
C LEU A 54 -8.87 18.73 8.55
N MET A 55 -9.32 18.18 7.43
CA MET A 55 -10.13 16.98 7.36
C MET A 55 -9.25 15.77 7.06
N GLU A 56 -9.31 14.77 7.94
CA GLU A 56 -8.72 13.46 7.70
C GLU A 56 -9.72 12.62 6.88
N TYR A 57 -9.50 12.60 5.57
CA TYR A 57 -10.43 12.08 4.59
C TYR A 57 -10.10 10.63 4.20
N TYR A 58 -11.08 9.73 4.25
CA TYR A 58 -10.89 8.30 3.96
C TYR A 58 -11.89 7.80 2.90
N PRO A 59 -11.49 7.70 1.62
CA PRO A 59 -12.36 7.19 0.57
C PRO A 59 -12.51 5.67 0.64
N SER A 60 -13.53 5.14 -0.05
CA SER A 60 -13.95 3.73 -0.03
C SER A 60 -14.47 3.23 1.33
N SER A 61 -15.45 2.32 1.28
CA SER A 61 -16.10 1.78 2.48
C SER A 61 -15.21 0.89 3.33
N THR A 62 -14.12 0.40 2.75
CA THR A 62 -13.07 -0.39 3.42
C THR A 62 -11.81 0.43 3.70
N GLN A 63 -11.81 1.74 3.36
CA GLN A 63 -10.67 2.63 3.51
C GLN A 63 -9.39 2.09 2.84
N SER A 64 -9.56 1.36 1.73
CA SER A 64 -8.50 0.62 1.01
C SER A 64 -7.38 1.51 0.44
N TYR A 65 -7.63 2.82 0.31
CA TYR A 65 -6.67 3.80 -0.17
C TYR A 65 -5.94 4.55 0.97
N GLY A 66 -6.26 4.25 2.23
CA GLY A 66 -5.78 5.02 3.38
C GLY A 66 -6.43 6.40 3.50
N GLY A 67 -5.84 7.23 4.35
CA GLY A 67 -6.31 8.58 4.64
C GLY A 67 -5.57 9.64 3.85
N PHE A 68 -6.26 10.76 3.60
CA PHE A 68 -5.74 11.93 2.91
C PHE A 68 -6.04 13.21 3.69
N ASN A 69 -5.09 14.14 3.68
CA ASN A 69 -5.19 15.45 4.30
C ASN A 69 -5.89 16.42 3.34
N VAL A 70 -7.14 16.77 3.65
CA VAL A 70 -7.94 17.74 2.89
C VAL A 70 -8.17 18.99 3.74
N LEU A 71 -7.81 20.16 3.23
CA LEU A 71 -7.95 21.44 3.92
C LEU A 71 -9.20 22.17 3.42
N LEU A 72 -10.04 22.63 4.35
CA LEU A 72 -11.35 23.23 4.06
C LEU A 72 -11.48 24.58 4.78
N ASN A 73 -11.62 25.68 4.04
CA ASN A 73 -11.89 27.00 4.62
C ASN A 73 -13.28 27.47 4.19
N PHE A 74 -14.23 27.38 5.12
CA PHE A 74 -15.61 27.80 4.92
C PHE A 74 -15.71 29.32 5.05
N GLN A 75 -16.48 29.92 4.15
CA GLN A 75 -16.61 31.37 4.02
C GLN A 75 -18.08 31.77 4.03
N PRO A 76 -18.40 33.02 4.43
CA PRO A 76 -19.74 33.56 4.32
C PRO A 76 -20.32 33.38 2.90
N GLY A 77 -21.63 33.16 2.83
CA GLY A 77 -22.32 32.90 1.55
C GLY A 77 -22.16 31.46 1.04
N TYR A 78 -21.93 30.50 1.94
CA TYR A 78 -21.91 29.07 1.64
C TYR A 78 -20.86 28.66 0.60
N ARG A 79 -19.67 29.24 0.71
CA ARG A 79 -18.51 28.96 -0.13
C ARG A 79 -17.43 28.27 0.69
N VAL A 80 -16.66 27.41 0.06
CA VAL A 80 -15.55 26.71 0.70
C VAL A 80 -14.36 26.64 -0.25
N THR A 81 -13.20 27.03 0.25
CA THR A 81 -11.93 26.85 -0.45
C THR A 81 -11.32 25.52 0.01
N VAL A 82 -10.89 24.70 -0.94
CA VAL A 82 -10.36 23.35 -0.72
C VAL A 82 -8.92 23.27 -1.20
N ALA A 83 -8.06 22.60 -0.42
CA ALA A 83 -6.74 22.12 -0.83
C ALA A 83 -6.54 20.67 -0.38
N SER A 84 -5.58 19.95 -0.96
CA SER A 84 -5.30 18.55 -0.61
C SER A 84 -3.87 18.19 -0.98
N GLU A 85 -3.29 17.21 -0.29
CA GLU A 85 -1.98 16.63 -0.64
C GLU A 85 -1.96 15.95 -2.02
N THR A 86 -3.13 15.55 -2.53
CA THR A 86 -3.30 14.98 -3.88
C THR A 86 -3.17 16.02 -4.99
N ALA A 87 -3.18 17.31 -4.65
CA ALA A 87 -2.97 18.43 -5.57
C ALA A 87 -1.55 19.02 -5.43
N GLY A 88 -1.27 20.09 -6.19
CA GLY A 88 -0.06 20.88 -5.92
C GLY A 88 -0.22 21.63 -4.59
N ALA A 89 0.84 21.74 -3.79
CA ALA A 89 0.76 22.32 -2.44
C ALA A 89 0.20 23.77 -2.40
N ASP A 90 0.44 24.56 -3.45
CA ASP A 90 -0.08 25.92 -3.58
C ASP A 90 -1.42 25.98 -4.37
N LYS A 91 -1.99 24.84 -4.75
CA LYS A 91 -3.26 24.78 -5.49
C LYS A 91 -4.44 24.74 -4.54
N THR A 92 -5.43 25.56 -4.86
CA THR A 92 -6.73 25.57 -4.19
C THR A 92 -7.82 25.62 -5.23
N ALA A 93 -8.98 25.07 -4.90
CA ALA A 93 -10.19 25.18 -5.72
C ALA A 93 -11.37 25.57 -4.82
N VAL A 94 -12.39 26.22 -5.39
CA VAL A 94 -13.56 26.67 -4.62
C VAL A 94 -14.76 25.78 -4.94
N SER A 95 -15.59 25.50 -3.95
CA SER A 95 -16.92 24.92 -4.12
C SER A 95 -17.96 25.77 -3.37
N THR A 96 -19.24 25.58 -3.67
CA THR A 96 -20.34 25.95 -2.79
C THR A 96 -20.79 24.74 -1.99
N TYR A 97 -21.36 24.95 -0.81
CA TYR A 97 -21.88 23.87 0.00
C TYR A 97 -23.30 24.18 0.51
N THR A 98 -24.03 23.15 0.89
CA THR A 98 -25.32 23.27 1.55
C THR A 98 -25.31 22.47 2.84
N LEU A 99 -25.92 23.03 3.89
CA LEU A 99 -26.34 22.30 5.08
C LEU A 99 -27.83 21.99 4.94
N LYS A 100 -28.19 20.70 4.96
CA LYS A 100 -29.58 20.26 4.76
C LYS A 100 -29.98 19.19 5.76
N GLN A 101 -31.28 19.19 6.09
CA GLN A 101 -31.87 18.12 6.88
C GLN A 101 -31.94 16.82 6.06
N SER A 102 -31.50 15.73 6.67
CA SER A 102 -31.73 14.36 6.23
C SER A 102 -31.86 13.48 7.48
N ALA A 103 -31.23 12.30 7.51
CA ALA A 103 -30.95 11.57 8.74
C ALA A 103 -29.88 12.30 9.58
N GLY A 104 -30.22 13.47 10.12
CA GLY A 104 -29.32 14.43 10.77
C GLY A 104 -28.94 15.62 9.86
N CYS A 105 -28.08 16.52 10.35
CA CYS A 105 -27.50 17.60 9.56
C CYS A 105 -26.50 17.01 8.55
N VAL A 106 -26.64 17.37 7.27
CA VAL A 106 -25.76 16.91 6.18
C VAL A 106 -25.06 18.08 5.52
N LEU A 107 -23.74 18.01 5.47
CA LEU A 107 -22.88 18.87 4.65
C LEU A 107 -22.74 18.28 3.24
N SER A 108 -23.13 19.04 2.24
CA SER A 108 -23.09 18.67 0.81
C SER A 108 -22.23 19.68 0.05
N PHE A 109 -21.22 19.23 -0.69
CA PHE A 109 -20.46 20.09 -1.60
C PHE A 109 -21.11 20.03 -2.98
N ASP A 110 -21.72 21.14 -3.41
CA ASP A 110 -22.72 21.12 -4.49
C ASP A 110 -22.14 21.43 -5.87
N THR A 111 -21.06 22.20 -5.94
CA THR A 111 -20.39 22.53 -7.22
C THR A 111 -19.13 21.71 -7.38
N TYR A 112 -18.91 21.22 -8.61
CA TYR A 112 -17.68 20.52 -8.95
C TYR A 112 -16.44 21.35 -8.59
N ASN A 113 -15.46 20.66 -8.03
CA ASN A 113 -14.19 21.17 -7.57
C ASN A 113 -13.19 20.04 -7.76
N GLU A 114 -12.15 20.26 -8.55
CA GLU A 114 -11.22 19.24 -9.00
C GLU A 114 -10.36 18.64 -7.88
N ILE A 115 -10.24 19.31 -6.73
CA ILE A 115 -9.44 18.84 -5.60
C ILE A 115 -10.26 17.90 -4.70
N LEU A 116 -11.47 18.29 -4.32
CA LEU A 116 -12.35 17.43 -3.51
C LEU A 116 -12.92 16.29 -4.34
N HIS A 117 -13.41 16.59 -5.55
CA HIS A 117 -14.08 15.58 -6.38
C HIS A 117 -13.09 14.60 -6.98
N PHE A 118 -11.77 14.85 -6.92
CA PHE A 118 -10.72 13.90 -7.28
C PHE A 118 -10.98 12.49 -6.70
N PHE A 119 -11.44 12.41 -5.45
CA PHE A 119 -11.69 11.13 -4.78
C PHE A 119 -12.95 10.41 -5.32
N SER A 120 -13.89 11.15 -5.90
CA SER A 120 -15.17 10.63 -6.39
C SER A 120 -15.26 10.61 -7.92
N ASP A 121 -14.28 11.16 -8.64
CA ASP A 121 -14.31 11.35 -10.08
C ASP A 121 -14.21 9.99 -10.80
N PRO A 122 -15.23 9.57 -11.55
CA PRO A 122 -15.23 8.28 -12.24
C PRO A 122 -14.16 8.20 -13.35
N SER A 123 -13.64 9.33 -13.83
CA SER A 123 -12.54 9.36 -14.80
C SER A 123 -11.16 9.19 -14.16
N ASN A 124 -11.07 9.24 -12.83
CA ASN A 124 -9.82 9.03 -12.12
C ASN A 124 -9.44 7.55 -12.11
N ASN A 125 -8.37 7.20 -12.81
CA ASN A 125 -7.88 5.83 -12.95
C ASN A 125 -6.95 5.38 -11.80
N GLN A 126 -6.71 6.22 -10.79
CA GLN A 126 -5.89 5.86 -9.61
C GLN A 126 -6.62 4.94 -8.63
N GLY A 127 -7.93 4.73 -8.80
CA GLY A 127 -8.71 3.78 -8.01
C GLY A 127 -8.94 2.44 -8.71
N MET A 128 -10.14 1.86 -8.57
CA MET A 128 -10.51 0.55 -9.15
C MET A 128 -10.67 0.55 -10.68
N GLY A 129 -10.13 1.54 -11.39
CA GLY A 129 -10.28 1.73 -12.83
C GLY A 129 -11.43 2.67 -13.22
N GLU A 130 -11.66 2.80 -14.53
CA GLU A 130 -12.66 3.70 -15.10
C GLU A 130 -14.06 3.42 -14.51
N GLY A 131 -14.75 4.48 -14.10
CA GLY A 131 -16.14 4.43 -13.59
C GLY A 131 -16.26 4.49 -12.07
N TYR A 132 -15.19 4.21 -11.31
CA TYR A 132 -15.27 4.11 -9.85
C TYR A 132 -14.56 5.25 -9.11
N GLY A 133 -13.49 5.82 -9.69
CA GLY A 133 -12.60 6.72 -8.97
C GLY A 133 -12.03 6.04 -7.71
N LEU A 134 -11.80 6.82 -6.65
CA LEU A 134 -11.41 6.28 -5.34
C LEU A 134 -12.64 5.94 -4.45
N GLU A 135 -13.86 5.99 -5.00
CA GLU A 135 -15.11 5.81 -4.23
C GLU A 135 -15.32 6.83 -3.10
N GLY A 136 -14.77 8.04 -3.25
CA GLY A 136 -14.90 9.12 -2.29
C GLY A 136 -16.31 9.70 -2.17
N ASP A 137 -16.52 10.39 -1.05
CA ASP A 137 -17.71 11.18 -0.71
C ASP A 137 -17.54 12.66 -1.03
N PHE A 138 -18.66 13.32 -1.31
CA PHE A 138 -18.84 14.78 -1.29
C PHE A 138 -20.08 15.18 -0.47
N GLU A 139 -20.72 14.22 0.20
CA GLU A 139 -21.80 14.43 1.16
C GLU A 139 -21.49 13.71 2.47
N PHE A 140 -21.65 14.42 3.58
CA PHE A 140 -21.26 13.96 4.91
C PHE A 140 -22.38 14.22 5.91
N THR A 141 -22.77 13.19 6.66
CA THR A 141 -23.58 13.39 7.86
C THR A 141 -22.68 13.93 8.98
N ILE A 142 -23.10 15.03 9.61
CA ILE A 142 -22.42 15.60 10.76
C ILE A 142 -22.89 14.84 12.00
N LEU A 143 -21.94 14.29 12.76
CA LEU A 143 -22.20 13.50 13.97
C LEU A 143 -21.95 14.31 15.25
N GLN A 144 -21.00 15.24 15.18
CA GLN A 144 -20.62 16.17 16.23
C GLN A 144 -20.02 17.40 15.55
N ALA A 145 -20.33 18.59 16.05
CA ALA A 145 -19.65 19.82 15.66
C ALA A 145 -19.43 20.67 16.91
N ASP A 146 -18.19 21.05 17.14
CA ASP A 146 -17.79 22.09 18.08
C ASP A 146 -16.52 22.80 17.56
N GLU A 147 -16.05 23.83 18.27
CA GLU A 147 -14.91 24.65 17.83
C GLU A 147 -13.57 23.88 17.75
N GLN A 148 -13.45 22.72 18.40
CA GLN A 148 -12.22 21.91 18.44
C GLN A 148 -12.28 20.73 17.47
N ILE A 149 -13.46 20.16 17.25
CA ILE A 149 -13.63 18.96 16.44
C ILE A 149 -14.99 18.92 15.73
N ILE A 150 -14.96 18.52 14.46
CA ILE A 150 -16.17 18.14 13.73
C ILE A 150 -16.01 16.68 13.29
N ARG A 151 -16.96 15.82 13.68
CA ARG A 151 -16.99 14.41 13.29
C ARG A 151 -18.01 14.20 12.21
N LEU A 152 -17.58 13.54 11.14
CA LEU A 152 -18.34 13.34 9.93
C LEU A 152 -18.46 11.85 9.62
N LYS A 153 -19.49 11.49 8.87
CA LYS A 153 -19.61 10.19 8.21
C LYS A 153 -19.93 10.38 6.74
N GLY A 154 -19.10 9.82 5.86
CA GLY A 154 -19.34 9.80 4.41
C GLY A 154 -20.65 9.08 4.09
N LYS A 155 -21.48 9.67 3.23
CA LYS A 155 -22.77 9.08 2.84
C LYS A 155 -22.66 7.87 1.91
N LYS A 156 -21.64 7.86 1.05
CA LYS A 156 -21.34 6.77 0.11
C LYS A 156 -20.41 5.74 0.74
N SER A 157 -19.26 6.17 1.29
CA SER A 157 -18.29 5.24 1.86
C SER A 157 -18.75 4.68 3.21
N GLY A 158 -19.43 5.49 4.02
CA GLY A 158 -19.67 5.18 5.42
C GLY A 158 -18.45 5.38 6.33
N SER A 159 -17.31 5.84 5.79
CA SER A 159 -16.10 6.17 6.55
C SER A 159 -16.37 7.29 7.54
N TYR A 160 -15.78 7.19 8.73
CA TYR A 160 -15.77 8.26 9.72
C TYR A 160 -14.59 9.20 9.43
N MET A 161 -14.81 10.50 9.54
CA MET A 161 -13.78 11.50 9.25
C MET A 161 -13.80 12.54 10.36
N THR A 162 -12.63 13.11 10.63
CA THR A 162 -12.48 14.14 11.65
C THR A 162 -11.94 15.40 11.00
N MET A 163 -12.55 16.53 11.35
CA MET A 163 -12.00 17.84 11.07
C MET A 163 -11.48 18.48 12.35
N THR A 164 -10.27 19.05 12.29
CA THR A 164 -9.67 19.83 13.37
C THR A 164 -9.29 21.22 12.87
N PRO A 165 -9.35 22.27 13.70
CA PRO A 165 -9.06 23.63 13.25
C PRO A 165 -7.58 23.78 12.90
N MET A 166 -7.29 24.41 11.76
CA MET A 166 -5.93 24.73 11.36
C MET A 166 -5.41 25.93 12.15
N SER A 167 -4.19 25.82 12.68
CA SER A 167 -3.52 26.95 13.36
C SER A 167 -3.40 28.16 12.42
N THR A 168 -3.75 29.34 12.91
CA THR A 168 -3.68 30.60 12.12
C THR A 168 -2.26 31.01 11.72
N GLY A 169 -1.23 30.47 12.39
CA GLY A 169 0.17 30.70 12.05
C GLY A 169 0.70 29.79 10.92
N LEU A 170 -0.07 28.78 10.52
CA LEU A 170 0.37 27.77 9.56
C LEU A 170 -0.16 28.07 8.15
N LYS A 171 0.74 28.16 7.16
CA LYS A 171 0.32 28.25 5.76
C LYS A 171 -0.02 26.85 5.25
N TRP A 172 -1.15 26.75 4.55
CA TRP A 172 -1.60 25.49 3.95
C TRP A 172 -0.57 24.87 3.02
N SER A 173 0.11 25.68 2.19
CA SER A 173 1.08 25.13 1.25
C SER A 173 2.38 24.67 1.90
N ASP A 174 2.77 25.25 3.04
CA ASP A 174 3.90 24.74 3.82
C ASP A 174 3.50 23.41 4.49
N TYR A 175 2.31 23.35 5.10
CA TYR A 175 1.77 22.11 5.67
C TYR A 175 1.69 20.97 4.64
N LEU A 176 1.12 21.22 3.46
CA LEU A 176 1.00 20.19 2.42
C LEU A 176 2.35 19.77 1.82
N LYS A 177 3.35 20.68 1.79
CA LYS A 177 4.73 20.33 1.43
C LYS A 177 5.35 19.38 2.46
N ASP A 178 5.16 19.68 3.74
CA ASP A 178 5.70 18.87 4.84
C ASP A 178 5.04 17.49 4.88
N ILE A 179 3.71 17.41 4.71
CA ILE A 179 2.98 16.14 4.58
C ILE A 179 3.50 15.32 3.40
N LYS A 180 3.65 15.92 2.22
CA LYS A 180 4.19 15.23 1.04
C LYS A 180 5.62 14.76 1.23
N GLN A 181 6.45 15.54 1.94
CA GLN A 181 7.81 15.15 2.26
C GLN A 181 7.83 13.97 3.24
N LYS A 182 6.92 13.94 4.23
CA LYS A 182 6.78 12.83 5.18
C LYS A 182 6.25 11.57 4.51
N ASP A 183 5.29 11.70 3.59
CA ASP A 183 4.80 10.58 2.77
C ASP A 183 5.93 9.96 1.92
N LYS A 184 6.77 10.82 1.31
CA LYS A 184 7.96 10.37 0.59
C LYS A 184 8.94 9.62 1.50
N GLU A 185 9.16 10.09 2.73
CA GLU A 185 10.02 9.41 3.70
C GLU A 185 9.44 8.04 4.10
N PHE A 186 8.12 7.95 4.36
CA PHE A 186 7.45 6.69 4.69
C PHE A 186 7.54 5.67 3.54
N SER A 187 7.41 6.12 2.30
CA SER A 187 7.45 5.26 1.11
C SER A 187 8.85 4.72 0.77
N GLU A 188 9.91 5.16 1.44
CA GLU A 188 11.23 4.50 1.39
C GLU A 188 11.26 3.17 2.16
N TYR A 189 10.27 2.94 3.04
CA TYR A 189 10.12 1.73 3.84
C TYR A 189 8.92 0.91 3.36
N TYR A 190 9.12 -0.40 3.17
CA TYR A 190 8.05 -1.28 2.69
C TYR A 190 7.89 -2.57 3.50
N ARG A 191 8.95 -3.07 4.16
CA ARG A 191 8.89 -4.23 5.05
C ARG A 191 9.37 -3.80 6.42
N LEU A 192 8.56 -4.07 7.44
CA LEU A 192 8.93 -3.86 8.82
C LEU A 192 8.73 -5.18 9.59
N LEU A 193 9.50 -5.34 10.65
CA LEU A 193 9.31 -6.39 11.63
C LEU A 193 8.79 -5.73 12.90
N TYR A 194 7.52 -5.98 13.25
CA TYR A 194 7.05 -5.62 14.57
C TYR A 194 7.67 -6.56 15.60
N GLN A 195 8.14 -6.01 16.71
CA GLN A 195 8.71 -6.77 17.80
C GLN A 195 8.35 -6.12 19.15
N ASP A 196 7.83 -6.93 20.06
CA ASP A 196 7.69 -6.63 21.49
C ASP A 196 8.29 -7.77 22.34
N GLU A 197 8.03 -7.78 23.66
CA GLU A 197 8.55 -8.82 24.56
C GLU A 197 7.96 -10.22 24.31
N GLU A 198 6.78 -10.31 23.69
CA GLU A 198 6.00 -11.55 23.57
C GLU A 198 5.96 -12.10 22.13
N GLN A 199 6.04 -11.23 21.12
CA GLN A 199 5.83 -11.62 19.73
C GLN A 199 6.70 -10.86 18.73
N SER A 200 6.85 -11.49 17.55
CA SER A 200 7.39 -10.86 16.35
C SER A 200 6.45 -11.13 15.18
N LEU A 201 6.13 -10.08 14.42
CA LEU A 201 5.18 -10.13 13.31
C LEU A 201 5.77 -9.44 12.09
N GLU A 202 5.70 -10.10 10.94
CA GLU A 202 6.02 -9.45 9.68
C GLU A 202 4.92 -8.45 9.33
N THR A 203 5.33 -7.27 8.89
CA THR A 203 4.42 -6.25 8.39
C THR A 203 4.97 -5.62 7.11
N ARG A 204 4.08 -5.01 6.33
CA ARG A 204 4.44 -4.25 5.14
C ARG A 204 3.71 -2.92 5.08
N LEU A 205 4.41 -1.88 4.68
CA LEU A 205 3.80 -0.60 4.31
C LEU A 205 3.49 -0.63 2.82
N THR A 206 2.21 -0.50 2.47
CA THR A 206 1.75 -0.46 1.07
C THR A 206 0.88 0.77 0.89
N GLY A 207 1.44 1.81 0.28
CA GLY A 207 0.81 3.14 0.27
C GLY A 207 0.48 3.58 1.69
N HIS A 208 -0.74 4.06 1.91
CA HIS A 208 -1.23 4.50 3.22
C HIS A 208 -1.87 3.36 4.05
N THR A 209 -1.34 2.14 3.96
CA THR A 209 -1.84 0.96 4.70
C THR A 209 -0.69 0.16 5.30
N LEU A 210 -0.81 -0.20 6.58
CA LEU A 210 0.03 -1.21 7.22
C LEU A 210 -0.64 -2.58 7.10
N CYS A 211 0.00 -3.49 6.39
CA CYS A 211 -0.39 -4.89 6.29
C CYS A 211 0.32 -5.69 7.38
N ILE A 212 -0.44 -6.43 8.21
CA ILE A 212 0.10 -7.28 9.28
C ILE A 212 -0.15 -8.74 8.92
N TYR A 213 0.91 -9.54 8.88
CA TYR A 213 0.82 -10.96 8.54
C TYR A 213 0.78 -11.80 9.82
N ARG A 214 -0.30 -12.57 10.00
CA ARG A 214 -0.47 -13.48 11.14
C ARG A 214 -0.62 -14.91 10.68
N LYS A 215 0.08 -15.84 11.35
CA LYS A 215 -0.13 -17.27 11.13
C LYS A 215 -1.35 -17.76 11.90
N LYS A 216 -2.23 -18.49 11.22
CA LYS A 216 -3.35 -19.22 11.82
C LYS A 216 -3.27 -20.68 11.37
N GLY A 217 -2.51 -21.48 12.12
CA GLY A 217 -2.11 -22.82 11.68
C GLY A 217 -1.09 -22.72 10.55
N GLU A 218 -1.38 -23.36 9.41
CA GLU A 218 -0.54 -23.31 8.20
C GLU A 218 -0.87 -22.10 7.29
N GLU A 219 -2.03 -21.46 7.49
CA GLU A 219 -2.44 -20.31 6.70
C GLU A 219 -1.87 -18.99 7.25
N THR A 220 -1.61 -18.05 6.36
CA THR A 220 -1.26 -16.67 6.73
C THR A 220 -2.45 -15.76 6.41
N ILE A 221 -2.94 -15.05 7.43
CA ILE A 221 -3.97 -14.03 7.32
C ILE A 221 -3.29 -12.67 7.26
N THR A 222 -3.76 -11.81 6.35
CA THR A 222 -3.32 -10.41 6.26
C THR A 222 -4.39 -9.50 6.83
N GLU A 223 -4.03 -8.70 7.83
CA GLU A 223 -4.85 -7.61 8.36
C GLU A 223 -4.40 -6.29 7.74
N TYR A 224 -5.34 -5.46 7.30
CA TYR A 224 -5.06 -4.18 6.66
C TYR A 224 -5.43 -3.05 7.63
N GLN A 225 -4.46 -2.20 7.95
CA GLN A 225 -4.62 -1.07 8.87
C GLN A 225 -4.37 0.23 8.10
N PRO A 226 -5.42 0.89 7.59
CA PRO A 226 -5.31 2.17 6.91
C PRO A 226 -4.76 3.23 7.86
N PHE A 227 -3.95 4.15 7.34
CA PHE A 227 -3.46 5.29 8.10
C PHE A 227 -3.50 6.57 7.27
N ILE A 228 -3.30 7.71 7.94
CA ILE A 228 -3.06 9.02 7.33
C ILE A 228 -1.68 9.51 7.73
N ILE A 229 -0.97 10.17 6.82
CA ILE A 229 0.30 10.83 7.12
C ILE A 229 0.05 12.08 7.95
N THR A 230 0.89 12.30 8.96
CA THR A 230 0.91 13.48 9.84
C THR A 230 2.27 14.17 9.73
N LEU A 231 2.44 15.34 10.36
CA LEU A 231 3.74 16.03 10.35
C LEU A 231 4.85 15.25 11.07
N THR A 232 4.49 14.35 11.99
CA THR A 232 5.44 13.57 12.80
C THR A 232 5.58 12.13 12.36
N GLY A 233 4.62 11.59 11.61
CA GLY A 233 4.65 10.22 11.13
C GLY A 233 3.34 9.81 10.47
N CYS A 234 2.65 8.81 11.03
CA CYS A 234 1.31 8.44 10.59
C CYS A 234 0.37 8.21 11.77
N LYS A 235 -0.94 8.25 11.51
CA LYS A 235 -2.00 7.90 12.44
C LYS A 235 -2.91 6.86 11.81
N PHE A 236 -3.16 5.75 12.50
CA PHE A 236 -4.08 4.72 12.02
C PHE A 236 -5.53 5.21 12.05
N TYR A 237 -6.32 4.76 11.09
CA TYR A 237 -7.76 5.04 11.01
C TYR A 237 -8.51 4.53 12.26
N GLN A 238 -8.10 3.37 12.76
CA GLN A 238 -8.48 2.82 14.06
C GLN A 238 -7.21 2.37 14.79
N PRO A 239 -7.14 2.48 16.13
CA PRO A 239 -6.01 1.95 16.88
C PRO A 239 -5.80 0.46 16.61
N VAL A 240 -4.55 0.07 16.38
CA VAL A 240 -4.16 -1.30 16.01
C VAL A 240 -3.80 -2.07 17.27
N GLN A 241 -4.48 -3.20 17.50
CA GLN A 241 -4.18 -4.10 18.61
C GLN A 241 -3.10 -5.11 18.21
N LEU A 242 -1.94 -5.05 18.87
CA LEU A 242 -0.84 -6.03 18.74
C LEU A 242 -0.50 -6.60 20.11
N GLY A 243 -0.96 -7.83 20.40
CA GLY A 243 -0.81 -8.41 21.74
C GLY A 243 -1.50 -7.54 22.78
N ASN A 244 -0.75 -7.06 23.78
CA ASN A 244 -1.23 -6.14 24.82
C ASN A 244 -1.13 -4.66 24.43
N ASN A 245 -0.49 -4.33 23.30
CA ASN A 245 -0.27 -2.96 22.85
C ASN A 245 -1.40 -2.46 21.96
N VAL A 246 -1.88 -1.25 22.24
CA VAL A 246 -2.81 -0.50 21.40
C VAL A 246 -2.02 0.63 20.75
N ILE A 247 -1.86 0.57 19.44
CA ILE A 247 -0.98 1.48 18.69
C ILE A 247 -1.84 2.43 17.86
N GLU A 248 -1.71 3.72 18.09
CA GLU A 248 -2.53 4.75 17.42
C GLU A 248 -1.90 5.28 16.12
N GLY A 249 -0.60 5.08 15.95
CA GLY A 249 0.17 5.61 14.84
C GLY A 249 1.64 5.27 15.00
N LEU A 250 2.45 5.67 14.02
CA LEU A 250 3.88 5.41 13.99
C LEU A 250 4.66 6.69 13.80
N ILE A 251 5.79 6.81 14.48
CA ILE A 251 6.79 7.88 14.31
C ILE A 251 8.12 7.22 13.99
N LEU A 252 8.82 7.71 12.97
CA LEU A 252 10.18 7.25 12.68
C LEU A 252 11.16 7.89 13.67
N ASN A 253 11.87 7.06 14.42
CA ASN A 253 13.02 7.48 15.21
C ASN A 253 14.32 7.13 14.45
N PRO A 254 15.01 8.11 13.85
CA PRO A 254 16.20 7.86 13.04
C PRO A 254 17.42 7.45 13.87
N ASP A 255 17.42 7.71 15.18
CA ASP A 255 18.55 7.42 16.07
C ASP A 255 18.49 5.98 16.64
N LEU A 256 17.41 5.23 16.35
CA LEU A 256 17.24 3.84 16.79
C LEU A 256 17.44 2.86 15.63
N GLY A 257 18.45 2.00 15.74
CA GLY A 257 18.79 1.04 14.68
C GLY A 257 19.59 1.67 13.54
N GLU A 258 20.07 0.84 12.61
CA GLU A 258 20.92 1.30 11.49
C GLU A 258 20.17 2.20 10.49
N ASP A 259 18.89 1.88 10.26
CA ASP A 259 18.04 2.49 9.22
C ASP A 259 16.87 3.30 9.82
N GLY A 260 16.97 3.64 11.10
CA GLY A 260 15.87 4.14 11.92
C GLY A 260 14.90 3.03 12.35
N THR A 261 14.04 3.32 13.31
CA THR A 261 13.02 2.40 13.83
C THR A 261 11.72 3.16 14.03
N PHE A 262 10.61 2.59 13.59
CA PHE A 262 9.30 3.18 13.86
C PHE A 262 8.83 2.79 15.26
N ILE A 263 8.40 3.79 16.03
CA ILE A 263 7.86 3.63 17.37
C ILE A 263 6.39 4.05 17.41
N PRO A 264 5.56 3.47 18.30
CA PRO A 264 4.20 3.93 18.51
C PRO A 264 4.13 5.43 18.84
N SER A 265 3.13 6.13 18.29
CA SER A 265 2.93 7.56 18.51
C SER A 265 2.33 7.91 19.88
N ASN A 266 1.89 6.91 20.64
CA ASN A 266 1.16 7.02 21.90
C ASN A 266 1.88 6.35 23.08
N ASP A 267 3.21 6.26 23.03
CA ASP A 267 4.08 5.68 24.06
C ASP A 267 3.81 4.18 24.36
N ALA A 268 3.02 3.49 23.53
CA ALA A 268 2.88 2.04 23.62
C ALA A 268 4.24 1.35 23.42
N THR A 269 4.40 0.15 23.99
CA THR A 269 5.64 -0.62 23.83
C THR A 269 5.66 -1.33 22.48
N GLY A 270 6.83 -1.89 22.15
CA GLY A 270 7.08 -2.52 20.86
C GLY A 270 7.61 -1.54 19.82
N THR A 271 8.23 -2.08 18.78
CA THR A 271 8.87 -1.31 17.71
C THR A 271 8.63 -1.97 16.37
N PHE A 272 8.69 -1.20 15.29
CA PHE A 272 8.66 -1.72 13.92
C PHE A 272 9.99 -1.42 13.26
N ILE A 273 10.80 -2.46 13.15
CA ILE A 273 12.17 -2.39 12.66
C ILE A 273 12.16 -2.54 11.15
N PRO A 274 12.69 -1.59 10.37
CA PRO A 274 12.91 -1.76 8.94
C PRO A 274 13.67 -3.05 8.64
N THR A 275 13.12 -3.84 7.72
CA THR A 275 13.78 -5.05 7.23
C THR A 275 13.81 -5.03 5.71
N TYR A 276 14.74 -5.78 5.13
CA TYR A 276 14.90 -5.90 3.69
C TYR A 276 14.90 -7.38 3.33
N PRO A 277 14.47 -7.75 2.12
CA PRO A 277 14.66 -9.08 1.60
C PRO A 277 16.13 -9.44 1.70
N SER A 278 16.39 -10.66 2.05
CA SER A 278 17.76 -11.16 2.10
C SER A 278 18.36 -11.20 0.69
N VAL A 279 19.69 -11.22 0.56
CA VAL A 279 20.35 -11.15 -0.76
C VAL A 279 19.92 -12.31 -1.67
N ASN A 280 19.62 -13.47 -1.09
CA ASN A 280 19.08 -14.61 -1.83
C ASN A 280 17.62 -14.42 -2.28
N GLU A 281 16.77 -13.73 -1.52
CA GLU A 281 15.41 -13.35 -1.94
C GLU A 281 15.44 -12.29 -3.04
N MET A 282 16.39 -11.35 -2.99
CA MET A 282 16.55 -10.30 -4.00
C MET A 282 16.84 -10.84 -5.40
N LEU A 283 17.39 -12.05 -5.52
CA LEU A 283 17.64 -12.73 -6.79
C LEU A 283 16.37 -12.92 -7.63
N PHE A 284 15.21 -12.99 -7.00
CA PHE A 284 13.92 -13.24 -7.65
C PHE A 284 13.11 -11.97 -7.93
N SER A 285 13.56 -10.83 -7.42
CA SER A 285 12.86 -9.53 -7.58
C SER A 285 13.02 -8.93 -8.98
N ARG A 286 14.01 -9.40 -9.76
CA ARG A 286 14.41 -8.84 -11.05
C ARG A 286 15.35 -9.79 -11.81
N ASN A 287 15.72 -9.40 -13.02
CA ASN A 287 16.73 -10.10 -13.81
C ASN A 287 18.14 -9.67 -13.42
N TRP A 288 19.06 -10.63 -13.37
CA TRP A 288 20.47 -10.43 -13.03
C TRP A 288 21.37 -10.87 -14.18
N PHE A 289 21.99 -9.90 -14.85
CA PHE A 289 22.71 -10.07 -16.11
C PHE A 289 24.15 -10.51 -15.91
N PHE A 290 24.69 -11.23 -16.89
CA PHE A 290 26.06 -11.74 -16.84
C PHE A 290 26.94 -11.08 -17.89
N THR A 291 28.25 -11.04 -17.62
CA THR A 291 29.29 -10.66 -18.58
C THR A 291 30.51 -11.54 -18.36
N TYR A 292 31.28 -11.82 -19.41
CA TYR A 292 32.42 -12.73 -19.38
C TYR A 292 33.50 -12.32 -18.37
N SER A 293 33.81 -11.02 -18.28
CA SER A 293 34.71 -10.45 -17.26
C SER A 293 34.21 -10.60 -15.81
N GLY A 294 32.93 -10.92 -15.61
CA GLY A 294 32.35 -11.19 -14.30
C GLY A 294 32.62 -12.60 -13.76
N PHE A 295 33.16 -13.51 -14.57
CA PHE A 295 33.47 -14.89 -14.19
C PHE A 295 34.91 -15.05 -13.69
N SER A 296 35.12 -16.05 -12.82
CA SER A 296 36.46 -16.53 -12.49
C SER A 296 37.15 -17.15 -13.71
N PRO A 297 38.49 -17.36 -13.69
CA PRO A 297 39.19 -18.06 -14.78
C PRO A 297 38.59 -19.44 -15.12
N TYR A 298 38.06 -20.15 -14.12
CA TYR A 298 37.34 -21.41 -14.32
C TYR A 298 36.05 -21.21 -15.13
N GLY A 299 35.23 -20.22 -14.77
CA GLY A 299 34.00 -19.90 -15.50
C GLY A 299 34.27 -19.37 -16.91
N GLN A 300 35.29 -18.53 -17.07
CA GLN A 300 35.73 -18.01 -18.37
C GLN A 300 36.13 -19.13 -19.32
N ALA A 301 36.93 -20.10 -18.86
CA ALA A 301 37.32 -21.25 -19.67
C ALA A 301 36.12 -22.09 -20.15
N LEU A 302 35.04 -22.17 -19.37
CA LEU A 302 33.80 -22.85 -19.76
C LEU A 302 32.97 -22.02 -20.74
N TRP A 303 32.94 -20.70 -20.57
CA TRP A 303 32.27 -19.77 -21.49
C TRP A 303 32.99 -19.68 -22.84
N ASP A 304 34.32 -19.80 -22.86
CA ASP A 304 35.13 -19.82 -24.09
C ASP A 304 34.67 -20.95 -25.04
N ILE A 305 34.31 -22.12 -24.51
CA ILE A 305 33.82 -23.27 -25.30
C ILE A 305 32.54 -22.90 -26.05
N SER A 306 31.61 -22.21 -25.39
CA SER A 306 30.36 -21.78 -26.03
C SER A 306 30.58 -20.62 -26.97
N ARG A 307 31.48 -19.68 -26.64
CA ARG A 307 31.86 -18.57 -27.53
C ARG A 307 32.43 -19.09 -28.84
N GLU A 308 33.36 -20.04 -28.80
CA GLU A 308 33.91 -20.68 -30.01
C GLU A 308 32.82 -21.35 -30.86
N ALA A 309 31.85 -22.02 -30.22
CA ALA A 309 30.74 -22.67 -30.92
C ALA A 309 29.78 -21.65 -31.57
N LEU A 310 29.51 -20.52 -30.90
CA LEU A 310 28.72 -19.42 -31.44
C LEU A 310 29.43 -18.77 -32.65
N GLU A 311 30.71 -18.43 -32.51
CA GLU A 311 31.52 -17.84 -33.57
C GLU A 311 31.59 -18.74 -34.82
N ALA A 312 31.78 -20.05 -34.63
CA ALA A 312 31.80 -21.02 -35.73
C ALA A 312 30.49 -21.08 -36.53
N ASN A 313 29.37 -20.64 -35.93
CA ASN A 313 28.05 -20.62 -36.54
C ASN A 313 27.58 -19.19 -36.89
N ASN A 314 28.46 -18.18 -36.78
CA ASN A 314 28.14 -16.77 -37.00
C ASN A 314 26.93 -16.30 -36.16
N ASP A 315 26.92 -16.71 -34.90
CA ASP A 315 25.91 -16.36 -33.91
C ASP A 315 26.52 -15.64 -32.71
N ASP A 316 25.68 -14.97 -31.90
CA ASP A 316 26.08 -14.32 -30.65
C ASP A 316 24.88 -14.12 -29.71
N ILE A 317 25.18 -13.92 -28.43
CA ILE A 317 24.20 -13.56 -27.42
C ILE A 317 24.11 -12.03 -27.34
N THR A 318 22.91 -11.47 -27.48
CA THR A 318 22.68 -10.03 -27.27
C THR A 318 22.78 -9.66 -25.79
N TYR A 319 22.18 -10.46 -24.90
CA TYR A 319 22.38 -10.41 -23.44
C TYR A 319 21.86 -11.70 -22.80
N CYS A 320 22.33 -12.02 -21.60
CA CYS A 320 21.84 -13.15 -20.80
C CYS A 320 21.75 -12.78 -19.32
N TYR A 321 20.89 -13.49 -18.58
CA TYR A 321 20.59 -13.22 -17.17
C TYR A 321 20.01 -14.45 -16.44
N LEU A 322 20.08 -14.43 -15.11
CA LEU A 322 19.25 -15.26 -14.24
C LEU A 322 17.96 -14.50 -13.91
N GLY A 323 16.81 -15.17 -14.01
CA GLY A 323 15.51 -14.57 -13.72
C GLY A 323 14.36 -15.57 -13.82
N ASN A 324 13.16 -15.13 -13.41
CA ASN A 324 11.96 -15.95 -13.50
C ASN A 324 11.47 -16.09 -14.96
N GLU A 325 11.07 -17.30 -15.32
CA GLU A 325 10.43 -17.65 -16.59
C GLU A 325 9.09 -18.33 -16.29
N ILE A 326 8.02 -17.93 -16.99
CA ILE A 326 6.68 -18.49 -16.80
C ILE A 326 6.20 -19.11 -18.11
N ASN A 327 5.80 -20.37 -18.07
CA ASN A 327 5.20 -21.07 -19.20
C ASN A 327 4.04 -21.98 -18.74
N ILE A 328 3.49 -22.77 -19.67
CA ILE A 328 2.35 -23.66 -19.41
C ILE A 328 2.65 -24.79 -18.39
N LEU A 329 3.91 -25.11 -18.14
CA LEU A 329 4.37 -26.15 -17.23
C LEU A 329 4.64 -25.61 -15.82
N GLY A 330 4.88 -24.30 -15.67
CA GLY A 330 5.10 -23.68 -14.38
C GLY A 330 5.92 -22.40 -14.43
N THR A 331 6.41 -21.99 -13.26
CA THR A 331 7.38 -20.91 -13.09
C THR A 331 8.73 -21.52 -12.77
N TYR A 332 9.76 -21.11 -13.51
CA TYR A 332 11.13 -21.60 -13.40
C TYR A 332 12.07 -20.44 -13.08
N TYR A 333 13.07 -20.68 -12.24
CA TYR A 333 14.23 -19.79 -12.19
C TYR A 333 15.23 -20.27 -13.23
N ALA A 334 15.61 -19.42 -14.17
CA ALA A 334 16.30 -19.88 -15.38
C ALA A 334 17.47 -18.98 -15.76
N PHE A 335 18.49 -19.59 -16.36
CA PHE A 335 19.43 -18.87 -17.23
C PHE A 335 18.72 -18.58 -18.54
N GLN A 336 18.52 -17.31 -18.83
CA GLN A 336 17.83 -16.81 -20.01
C GLN A 336 18.79 -16.02 -20.89
N PHE A 337 18.55 -16.05 -22.19
CA PHE A 337 19.37 -15.34 -23.15
C PHE A 337 18.57 -14.90 -24.37
N ILE A 338 18.99 -13.80 -24.97
CA ILE A 338 18.50 -13.32 -26.27
C ILE A 338 19.59 -13.52 -27.30
N CYS A 339 19.21 -14.10 -28.43
CA CYS A 339 20.07 -14.41 -29.57
C CYS A 339 19.34 -14.06 -30.88
N ALA A 340 20.00 -14.27 -32.02
CA ALA A 340 19.41 -13.99 -33.33
C ALA A 340 18.12 -14.80 -33.61
N GLN A 341 18.00 -16.01 -33.05
CA GLN A 341 16.82 -16.87 -33.22
C GLN A 341 15.69 -16.55 -32.24
N GLY A 342 15.90 -15.63 -31.30
CA GLY A 342 14.91 -15.17 -30.34
C GLY A 342 15.35 -15.37 -28.89
N HIS A 343 14.39 -15.73 -28.04
CA HIS A 343 14.59 -15.93 -26.61
C HIS A 343 14.73 -17.41 -26.27
N GLY A 344 15.77 -17.74 -25.51
CA GLY A 344 16.00 -19.06 -24.98
C GLY A 344 16.14 -19.04 -23.45
N TYR A 345 15.73 -20.13 -22.81
CA TYR A 345 15.96 -20.35 -21.38
C TYR A 345 16.33 -21.80 -21.07
N LEU A 346 17.06 -21.96 -19.96
CA LEU A 346 17.47 -23.20 -19.31
C LEU A 346 17.13 -23.10 -17.82
N GLY A 347 16.21 -23.94 -17.34
CA GLY A 347 15.64 -23.88 -15.98
C GLY A 347 16.54 -24.53 -14.92
N PHE A 348 16.44 -24.03 -13.70
CA PHE A 348 17.15 -24.55 -12.53
C PHE A 348 16.17 -24.88 -11.41
N ASP A 349 16.38 -26.03 -10.80
CA ASP A 349 15.93 -26.30 -9.44
C ASP A 349 16.81 -25.50 -8.48
N TYR A 350 16.18 -24.92 -7.46
CA TYR A 350 16.89 -24.10 -6.48
C TYR A 350 16.37 -24.31 -5.06
N GLU A 351 17.25 -24.04 -4.09
CA GLU A 351 16.92 -24.00 -2.67
C GLU A 351 17.56 -22.76 -2.05
N LEU A 352 16.75 -21.93 -1.37
CA LEU A 352 17.27 -20.82 -0.57
C LEU A 352 17.65 -21.32 0.81
N ILE A 353 18.90 -21.05 1.21
CA ILE A 353 19.46 -21.52 2.48
C ILE A 353 19.87 -20.30 3.29
N GLY A 354 19.24 -20.10 4.45
CA GLY A 354 19.46 -18.90 5.26
C GLY A 354 19.13 -17.62 4.49
N GLU A 355 19.89 -16.55 4.72
CA GLU A 355 19.69 -15.23 4.11
C GLU A 355 20.64 -14.97 2.92
N ASP A 356 21.72 -15.76 2.81
CA ASP A 356 22.85 -15.43 1.93
C ASP A 356 23.26 -16.58 1.02
N LYS A 357 22.52 -17.69 0.97
CA LYS A 357 22.88 -18.83 0.12
C LYS A 357 21.74 -19.29 -0.78
N ILE A 358 22.16 -19.85 -1.91
CA ILE A 358 21.30 -20.51 -2.88
C ILE A 358 22.00 -21.76 -3.42
N SER A 359 21.28 -22.87 -3.47
CA SER A 359 21.66 -24.04 -4.26
C SER A 359 21.02 -23.96 -5.64
N LEU A 360 21.76 -24.34 -6.69
CA LEU A 360 21.29 -24.37 -8.06
C LEU A 360 21.66 -25.71 -8.72
N LYS A 361 20.72 -26.28 -9.48
CA LYS A 361 20.90 -27.47 -10.29
C LYS A 361 20.07 -27.35 -11.57
N PHE A 362 20.66 -27.57 -12.74
CA PHE A 362 19.95 -27.58 -14.01
C PHE A 362 18.85 -28.65 -13.97
N SER A 363 17.60 -28.22 -14.17
CA SER A 363 16.42 -29.09 -14.04
C SER A 363 16.10 -29.89 -15.30
N GLU A 364 16.95 -29.77 -16.33
CA GLU A 364 16.74 -30.29 -17.69
C GLU A 364 15.55 -29.64 -18.43
N GLU A 365 14.90 -28.65 -17.82
CA GLU A 365 13.86 -27.85 -18.44
C GLU A 365 14.45 -26.72 -19.27
N GLY A 366 13.76 -26.37 -20.36
CA GLY A 366 14.23 -25.34 -21.28
C GLY A 366 13.34 -25.20 -22.50
N SER A 367 13.29 -23.98 -23.03
CA SER A 367 12.69 -23.69 -24.35
C SER A 367 13.32 -24.53 -25.47
N THR A 368 12.64 -24.63 -26.62
CA THR A 368 13.20 -25.27 -27.82
C THR A 368 14.55 -24.65 -28.23
N ILE A 369 14.65 -23.31 -28.19
CA ILE A 369 15.89 -22.58 -28.48
C ILE A 369 16.95 -22.93 -27.43
N GLY A 370 16.62 -22.84 -26.15
CA GLY A 370 17.52 -23.19 -25.04
C GLY A 370 18.08 -24.61 -25.15
N LYS A 371 17.24 -25.60 -25.46
CA LYS A 371 17.66 -27.00 -25.62
C LYS A 371 18.59 -27.22 -26.82
N SER A 372 18.36 -26.55 -27.95
CA SER A 372 19.29 -26.59 -29.09
C SER A 372 20.62 -25.91 -28.74
N TYR A 373 20.58 -24.77 -28.05
CA TYR A 373 21.78 -24.08 -27.57
C TYR A 373 22.59 -24.90 -26.56
N TYR A 374 21.91 -25.62 -25.68
CA TYR A 374 22.53 -26.55 -24.73
C TYR A 374 23.43 -27.58 -25.42
N THR A 375 22.99 -28.15 -26.55
CA THR A 375 23.72 -29.21 -27.26
C THR A 375 24.63 -28.68 -28.37
N ASP A 376 24.11 -27.80 -29.21
CA ASP A 376 24.69 -27.42 -30.50
C ASP A 376 25.72 -26.31 -30.31
N PHE A 377 25.40 -25.35 -29.43
CA PHE A 377 26.25 -24.20 -29.07
C PHE A 377 26.97 -24.39 -27.74
N LYS A 378 26.97 -25.63 -27.21
CA LYS A 378 27.69 -26.04 -26.01
C LYS A 378 27.30 -25.25 -24.75
N PHE A 379 26.05 -24.82 -24.62
CA PHE A 379 25.62 -24.15 -23.39
C PHE A 379 25.63 -25.09 -22.17
N ASN A 380 25.71 -26.41 -22.37
CA ASN A 380 26.03 -27.33 -21.29
C ASN A 380 27.36 -26.97 -20.57
N ALA A 381 28.38 -26.51 -21.30
CA ALA A 381 29.59 -25.95 -20.70
C ALA A 381 29.31 -24.59 -20.04
N LEU A 382 28.61 -23.69 -20.73
CA LEU A 382 28.26 -22.34 -20.25
C LEU A 382 27.60 -22.34 -18.87
N ILE A 383 26.64 -23.25 -18.64
CA ILE A 383 25.87 -23.30 -17.39
C ILE A 383 26.52 -24.18 -16.31
N THR A 384 27.63 -24.85 -16.61
CA THR A 384 28.38 -25.67 -15.63
C THR A 384 28.83 -24.90 -14.38
N PRO A 385 29.26 -23.62 -14.46
CA PRO A 385 29.57 -22.82 -13.27
C PRO A 385 28.37 -22.63 -12.34
N PHE A 386 27.15 -22.61 -12.86
CA PHE A 386 25.92 -22.40 -12.09
C PHE A 386 25.43 -23.67 -11.39
N GLY A 387 25.70 -24.85 -11.96
CA GLY A 387 25.24 -26.14 -11.44
C GLY A 387 24.56 -26.96 -12.52
N ASN A 388 25.34 -27.44 -13.50
CA ASN A 388 24.82 -28.29 -14.58
C ASN A 388 24.67 -29.75 -14.11
N ASP A 389 25.73 -30.56 -14.24
CA ASP A 389 25.70 -31.99 -13.89
C ASP A 389 25.68 -32.24 -12.38
N ILE A 390 26.16 -31.28 -11.59
CA ILE A 390 26.13 -31.31 -10.13
C ILE A 390 25.33 -30.13 -9.59
N GLN A 391 24.65 -30.33 -8.47
CA GLN A 391 24.10 -29.22 -7.71
C GLN A 391 25.26 -28.45 -7.09
N ARG A 392 25.21 -27.12 -7.15
CA ARG A 392 26.20 -26.25 -6.52
C ARG A 392 25.51 -25.33 -5.53
N THR A 393 26.13 -25.10 -4.38
CA THR A 393 25.64 -24.16 -3.37
C THR A 393 26.58 -22.97 -3.32
N PHE A 394 26.02 -21.77 -3.41
CA PHE A 394 26.76 -20.52 -3.43
C PHE A 394 26.48 -19.71 -2.18
N THR A 395 27.52 -19.08 -1.65
CA THR A 395 27.38 -17.91 -0.78
C THR A 395 27.30 -16.66 -1.64
N LEU A 396 26.35 -15.78 -1.32
CA LEU A 396 26.02 -14.56 -2.04
C LEU A 396 26.52 -13.35 -1.27
N THR A 397 27.09 -12.40 -2.01
CA THR A 397 27.49 -11.08 -1.48
C THR A 397 27.08 -9.99 -2.45
N SER A 398 26.83 -8.78 -1.96
CA SER A 398 26.47 -7.62 -2.77
C SER A 398 27.25 -6.36 -2.39
N ASP A 399 27.22 -5.35 -3.24
CA ASP A 399 27.69 -3.99 -2.91
C ASP A 399 26.78 -3.26 -1.91
N ASP A 400 25.49 -3.53 -1.97
CA ASP A 400 24.49 -2.87 -1.14
C ASP A 400 23.45 -3.90 -0.67
N LYS A 401 23.07 -3.83 0.62
CA LYS A 401 22.13 -4.77 1.25
C LYS A 401 20.66 -4.49 0.90
N LYS A 402 20.32 -3.27 0.47
CA LYS A 402 18.96 -2.81 0.16
C LYS A 402 18.69 -2.78 -1.34
N SER A 403 19.70 -2.41 -2.11
CA SER A 403 19.62 -2.18 -3.54
C SER A 403 20.92 -2.57 -4.25
N PRO A 404 21.27 -3.87 -4.31
CA PRO A 404 22.49 -4.34 -4.97
C PRO A 404 22.56 -3.94 -6.45
N ASN A 405 23.67 -3.36 -6.90
CA ASN A 405 23.97 -3.24 -8.32
C ASN A 405 24.61 -4.52 -8.88
N TRP A 406 25.22 -5.32 -8.02
CA TRP A 406 25.70 -6.65 -8.36
C TRP A 406 25.54 -7.62 -7.19
N ILE A 407 25.45 -8.91 -7.55
CA ILE A 407 25.48 -10.02 -6.61
C ILE A 407 26.55 -10.99 -7.07
N LYS A 408 27.51 -11.27 -6.19
CA LYS A 408 28.59 -12.23 -6.44
C LYS A 408 28.24 -13.56 -5.80
N PHE A 409 28.33 -14.61 -6.61
CA PHE A 409 28.17 -16.01 -6.23
C PHE A 409 29.56 -16.62 -6.03
N THR A 410 29.78 -17.24 -4.88
CA THR A 410 31.01 -18.01 -4.60
C THR A 410 30.61 -19.41 -4.18
N ASP A 411 31.01 -20.42 -4.95
CA ASP A 411 30.70 -21.82 -4.68
C ASP A 411 31.37 -22.25 -3.37
N ILE A 412 30.61 -22.91 -2.49
CA ILE A 412 31.06 -23.30 -1.15
C ILE A 412 32.09 -24.43 -1.23
N ASP A 413 31.87 -25.40 -2.10
CA ASP A 413 32.74 -26.58 -2.22
C ASP A 413 33.94 -26.31 -3.15
N HIS A 414 33.78 -25.34 -4.06
CA HIS A 414 34.78 -24.96 -5.06
C HIS A 414 34.99 -23.44 -5.12
N PRO A 415 35.68 -22.80 -4.16
CA PRO A 415 35.79 -21.33 -4.11
C PRO A 415 36.42 -20.66 -5.34
N GLU A 416 37.15 -21.41 -6.17
CA GLU A 416 37.65 -21.00 -7.47
C GLU A 416 36.54 -20.80 -8.53
N ASN A 417 35.37 -21.39 -8.33
CA ASN A 417 34.16 -21.18 -9.10
C ASN A 417 33.37 -20.01 -8.49
N TYR A 418 33.53 -18.84 -9.08
CA TYR A 418 32.75 -17.65 -8.71
C TYR A 418 32.36 -16.87 -9.96
N PHE A 419 31.25 -16.14 -9.84
CA PHE A 419 30.78 -15.24 -10.89
C PHE A 419 29.96 -14.11 -10.29
N THR A 420 29.88 -13.00 -11.03
CA THR A 420 29.11 -11.81 -10.62
C THR A 420 27.96 -11.60 -11.58
N ALA A 421 26.76 -11.43 -11.04
CA ALA A 421 25.57 -11.05 -11.77
C ALA A 421 25.26 -9.58 -11.50
N TYR A 422 24.78 -8.85 -12.50
CA TYR A 422 24.65 -7.40 -12.49
C TYR A 422 23.20 -6.98 -12.69
N ARG A 423 22.79 -5.90 -12.02
CA ARG A 423 21.47 -5.30 -12.21
C ARG A 423 21.30 -4.71 -13.60
N ALA A 424 22.33 -4.03 -14.10
CA ALA A 424 22.31 -3.40 -15.41
C ALA A 424 22.50 -4.43 -16.52
N VAL A 425 21.77 -4.25 -17.63
CA VAL A 425 21.90 -5.11 -18.82
C VAL A 425 23.34 -5.11 -19.31
N GLN A 426 23.90 -6.30 -19.50
CA GLN A 426 25.22 -6.52 -20.08
C GLN A 426 25.06 -6.97 -21.53
N TYR A 427 25.29 -6.06 -22.49
CA TYR A 427 25.15 -6.36 -23.91
C TYR A 427 26.39 -7.06 -24.47
N TYR A 428 26.18 -8.05 -25.33
CA TYR A 428 27.25 -8.87 -25.93
C TYR A 428 28.17 -9.48 -24.88
N PRO A 429 27.61 -10.26 -23.93
CA PRO A 429 28.29 -10.65 -22.71
C PRO A 429 29.48 -11.59 -22.96
N MET A 430 29.58 -12.20 -24.15
CA MET A 430 30.69 -13.06 -24.55
C MET A 430 31.97 -12.28 -24.90
N ALA A 431 31.84 -10.99 -25.23
CA ALA A 431 32.93 -10.13 -25.71
C ALA A 431 33.52 -9.19 -24.64
N ASN A 432 32.89 -9.11 -23.45
CA ASN A 432 33.16 -8.09 -22.42
C ASN A 432 33.83 -8.64 -21.16
#